data_AF-A0A4V1HEV3-F1
#
_entry.id   AF-A0A4V1HEV3-F1
#
_cell.length_a   1.000
_cell.length_b   1.000
_cell.length_c   1.000
_cell.angle_alpha   90.00
_cell.angle_beta   90.00
_cell.angle_gamma   90.00
#
_symmetry.space_group_name_H-M   'P 1'
#
loop_
_entity.id
_entity.type
_entity.pdbx_description
1 polymer ?
#
loop_
_entity_poly.entity_id
_entity_poly.type
_entity_poly.pdbx_seq_one_letter_code
_entity_poly.pdbx_strand_id
1 'polypeptide(L)' 'MSDDTADQLTDYPELLTLEEVAGLLGTDLAGALTLTGNRSLRALEIGASIRRYRREDVAEFLAQRST' A
#
# COMPACT_ATOMS: atom_id res chain seq x y z
N MET A 1 16.90 0.48 -12.27
CA MET A 1 16.74 -0.56 -11.23
C MET A 1 15.41 -0.29 -10.55
N SER A 2 14.32 -0.89 -11.02
CA SER A 2 12.98 -0.64 -10.45
C SER A 2 12.04 -1.85 -10.58
N ASP A 3 12.56 -3.08 -10.69
CA ASP A 3 11.72 -4.29 -10.81
C ASP A 3 11.42 -4.99 -9.47
N ASP A 4 12.19 -4.75 -8.41
CA ASP A 4 12.04 -5.47 -7.13
C ASP A 4 10.65 -5.27 -6.47
N THR A 5 10.05 -4.10 -6.63
CA THR A 5 8.76 -3.78 -6.00
C THR A 5 7.59 -4.49 -6.70
N ALA A 6 7.66 -4.64 -8.03
CA ALA A 6 6.61 -5.30 -8.80
C ALA A 6 6.63 -6.82 -8.55
N ASP A 7 7.83 -7.41 -8.48
CA ASP A 7 7.99 -8.83 -8.16
C ASP A 7 7.52 -9.17 -6.73
N GLN A 8 7.79 -8.31 -5.74
CA GLN A 8 7.34 -8.49 -4.36
C GLN A 8 5.82 -8.49 -4.18
N LEU A 9 5.09 -7.85 -5.09
CA LEU A 9 3.63 -7.74 -5.03
C LEU A 9 2.91 -8.84 -5.82
N THR A 10 3.64 -9.70 -6.54
CA THR A 10 3.04 -10.71 -7.42
C THR A 10 2.10 -11.67 -6.68
N ASP A 11 2.46 -12.03 -5.43
CA ASP A 11 1.70 -12.92 -4.56
C ASP A 11 0.57 -12.22 -3.78
N TYR A 12 0.48 -10.90 -3.85
CA TYR A 12 -0.57 -10.13 -3.17
C TYR A 12 -1.86 -10.06 -4.00
N PRO A 13 -3.03 -10.00 -3.35
CA PRO A 13 -4.30 -9.80 -4.03
C PRO A 13 -4.32 -8.44 -4.74
N GLU A 14 -5.24 -8.27 -5.69
CA GLU A 14 -5.44 -6.98 -6.39
C GLU A 14 -5.78 -5.84 -5.40
N LEU A 15 -6.45 -6.18 -4.29
CA LEU A 15 -6.88 -5.25 -3.25
C LEU A 15 -6.28 -5.62 -1.89
N LEU A 16 -5.28 -4.85 -1.48
CA LEU A 16 -4.59 -5.01 -0.21
C LEU A 16 -5.37 -4.34 0.92
N THR A 17 -5.34 -4.96 2.09
CA THR A 17 -5.75 -4.38 3.37
C THR A 17 -4.72 -3.40 3.88
N LEU A 18 -5.10 -2.59 4.86
CA LEU A 18 -4.16 -1.75 5.60
C LEU A 18 -3.06 -2.57 6.31
N GLU A 19 -3.39 -3.78 6.79
CA GLU A 19 -2.44 -4.70 7.43
C GLU A 19 -1.35 -5.17 6.47
N GLU A 20 -1.74 -5.60 5.26
CA GLU A 20 -0.80 -6.00 4.21
C GLU A 20 0.08 -4.81 3.78
N VAL A 21 -0.50 -3.62 3.61
CA VAL A 21 0.25 -2.40 3.30
C VAL A 21 1.22 -2.03 4.44
N ALA A 22 0.82 -2.18 5.70
CA ALA A 22 1.70 -1.93 6.85
C ALA A 22 2.90 -2.88 6.85
N GLY A 23 2.67 -4.17 6.54
CA GLY A 23 3.73 -5.16 6.34
C GLY A 23 4.73 -4.78 5.25
N LEU A 24 4.22 -4.36 4.08
CA LEU A 24 5.06 -3.88 2.97
C LEU A 24 5.85 -2.61 3.30
N LEU A 25 5.28 -1.73 4.12
CA LEU A 25 5.92 -0.48 4.53
C LEU A 25 6.88 -0.65 5.72
N GLY A 26 6.90 -1.83 6.35
CA GLY A 26 7.71 -2.10 7.55
C GLY A 26 7.29 -1.26 8.77
N THR A 27 6.00 -0.99 8.93
CA THR A 27 5.43 -0.15 10.01
C THR A 27 4.20 -0.79 10.63
N ASP A 28 3.74 -0.23 11.75
CA ASP A 28 2.44 -0.56 12.32
C ASP A 28 1.26 0.07 11.55
N LEU A 29 0.02 -0.30 11.90
CA LEU A 29 -1.20 0.19 11.24
C LEU A 29 -1.36 1.71 11.33
N ALA A 30 -1.00 2.30 12.45
CA ALA A 30 -1.08 3.75 12.66
C ALA A 30 -0.09 4.51 11.77
N GLY A 31 1.14 4.00 11.66
CA GLY A 31 2.14 4.51 10.74
C GLY A 31 1.73 4.32 9.28
N ALA A 32 1.17 3.17 8.92
CA ALA A 32 0.64 2.94 7.58
C ALA A 32 -0.51 3.90 7.23
N LEU A 33 -1.45 4.13 8.15
CA LEU A 33 -2.51 5.13 7.96
C LEU A 33 -1.95 6.54 7.79
N THR A 34 -0.97 6.92 8.60
CA THR A 34 -0.33 8.23 8.54
C THR A 34 0.40 8.42 7.20
N LEU A 35 1.16 7.42 6.77
CA LEU A 35 1.93 7.47 5.52
C LEU A 35 1.02 7.49 4.29
N THR A 36 0.03 6.60 4.24
CA THR A 36 -0.91 6.51 3.12
C THR A 36 -1.84 7.73 3.05
N GLY A 37 -2.26 8.27 4.21
CA GLY A 37 -3.08 9.48 4.29
C GLY A 37 -2.33 10.75 3.89
N ASN A 38 -1.08 10.94 4.33
CA ASN A 38 -0.30 12.15 4.01
C ASN A 38 0.23 12.17 2.57
N ARG A 39 0.43 11.00 1.96
CA ARG A 39 1.00 10.85 0.61
C ARG A 39 -0.05 10.57 -0.46
N SER A 40 -1.33 10.64 -0.11
CA SER A 40 -2.46 10.47 -1.04
C SER A 40 -2.52 9.10 -1.72
N LEU A 41 -2.10 8.02 -1.06
CA LEU A 41 -2.37 6.68 -1.58
C LEU A 41 -3.89 6.47 -1.57
N ARG A 42 -4.47 6.35 -2.76
CA ARG A 42 -5.92 6.37 -2.93
C ARG A 42 -6.50 5.08 -2.39
N ALA A 43 -7.24 5.20 -1.30
CA ALA A 43 -7.89 4.06 -0.69
C ALA A 43 -9.31 3.89 -1.26
N LEU A 44 -9.70 2.64 -1.50
CA LEU A 44 -11.06 2.24 -1.76
C LEU A 44 -11.76 2.00 -0.43
N GLU A 45 -12.77 2.82 -0.12
CA GLU A 45 -13.59 2.67 1.07
C GLU A 45 -14.81 1.80 0.73
N ILE A 46 -14.92 0.67 1.41
CA ILE A 46 -16.03 -0.29 1.25
C ILE A 46 -16.90 -0.18 2.51
N GLY A 47 -18.01 0.54 2.40
CA GLY A 47 -18.84 0.87 3.55
C GLY A 47 -18.16 1.84 4.51
N ALA A 48 -18.51 1.78 5.80
CA ALA A 48 -18.11 2.80 6.77
C ALA A 48 -16.70 2.60 7.38
N SER A 49 -16.05 1.45 7.18
CA SER A 49 -14.82 1.12 7.94
C SER A 49 -13.83 0.23 7.21
N ILE A 50 -14.20 -0.38 6.08
CA ILE A 50 -13.26 -1.24 5.36
C ILE A 50 -12.50 -0.36 4.39
N ARG A 51 -11.17 -0.43 4.48
CA ARG A 51 -10.26 0.26 3.58
C ARG A 51 -9.42 -0.75 2.81
N ARG A 52 -9.40 -0.60 1.49
CA ARG A 52 -8.59 -1.39 0.56
C ARG A 52 -7.72 -0.49 -0.29
N TYR A 53 -6.60 -1.02 -0.77
CA TYR A 53 -5.63 -0.32 -1.59
C TYR A 53 -5.35 -1.15 -2.82
N ARG A 54 -5.37 -0.54 -4.00
CA ARG A 54 -5.05 -1.28 -5.21
C ARG A 54 -3.57 -1.62 -5.21
N ARG A 55 -3.25 -2.83 -5.65
CA ARG A 55 -1.88 -3.31 -5.76
C ARG A 55 -1.01 -2.41 -6.62
N GLU A 56 -1.56 -1.93 -7.75
CA GLU A 56 -0.89 -0.99 -8.66
C GLU A 56 -0.52 0.32 -7.94
N ASP A 57 -1.47 0.92 -7.23
CA ASP A 57 -1.26 2.17 -6.49
C ASP A 57 -0.21 1.99 -5.37
N VAL A 58 -0.24 0.84 -4.67
CA VAL A 58 0.74 0.50 -3.64
C VAL A 58 2.14 0.32 -4.24
N ALA A 59 2.25 -0.33 -5.40
CA ALA A 59 3.52 -0.51 -6.11
C ALA A 59 4.13 0.84 -6.50
N GLU A 60 3.34 1.74 -7.09
CA GLU A 60 3.77 3.09 -7.45
C GLU A 60 4.21 3.88 -6.21
N PHE A 61 3.46 3.78 -5.12
CA PHE A 61 3.77 4.46 -3.86
C PHE A 61 5.09 3.99 -3.25
N LEU A 62 5.35 2.67 -3.26
CA LEU A 62 6.60 2.09 -2.79
C LEU A 62 7.78 2.53 -3.68
N ALA A 63 7.60 2.53 -5.00
CA ALA A 63 8.63 2.98 -5.94
C ALA A 63 9.02 4.46 -5.73
N GLN A 64 8.05 5.33 -5.46
CA GLN A 64 8.29 6.75 -5.16
C GLN A 64 9.04 6.99 -3.85
N ARG A 65 8.92 6.08 -2.86
CA ARG A 65 9.65 6.18 -1.58
C ARG A 65 11.11 5.75 -1.67
N SER A 66 11.44 4.89 -2.62
CA SER A 66 12.78 4.33 -2.80
C SER A 66 13.71 5.23 -3.63
N THR A 67 13.23 6.40 -4.07
CA THR A 67 13.99 7.43 -4.80
C THR A 67 14.34 8.59 -3.88
#